data_AF-A0A7V7WHE7-F1
#
_entry.id   AF-A0A7V7WHE7-F1
#
_cell.length_a   1.000
_cell.length_b   1.000
_cell.length_c   1.000
_cell.angle_alpha   90.00
_cell.angle_beta   90.00
_cell.angle_gamma   90.00
#
_symmetry.space_group_name_H-M   'P 1'
#
loop_
_entity.id
_entity.type
_entity.pdbx_description
1 polymer ?
#
loop_
_entity_poly.entity_id
_entity_poly.type
_entity_poly.pdbx_seq_one_letter_code
_entity_poly.pdbx_strand_id
1 'polypeptide(L)'
;GYGGLVDIEFAVQYLQLKLGKVFDTILSPNTLEGLGRIEQRGILPKADAEVLRSAYVFYRMLEIYLEAEFDLKEGYLDPGHECMAELAKRMSFASPEELLRAFSEHRRRVREIYLKTLKIQES
;
A
#
# COMPACT_ATOMS: atom_id res chain seq x y z
N GLY A 1 -1.93 5.76 -8.04
CA GLY A 1 -1.43 7.16 -7.93
C GLY A 1 -0.65 7.36 -6.64
N TYR A 2 -0.16 8.59 -6.38
CA TYR A 2 0.63 8.95 -5.19
C TYR A 2 0.06 8.41 -3.88
N GLY A 3 0.87 7.73 -3.07
CA GLY A 3 0.45 7.11 -1.81
C GLY A 3 -0.39 5.84 -1.96
N GLY A 4 -0.56 5.32 -3.18
CA GLY A 4 -1.31 4.09 -3.44
C GLY A 4 -0.43 2.84 -3.47
N LEU A 5 -0.99 1.75 -4.00
CA LEU A 5 -0.33 0.44 -4.15
C LEU A 5 1.06 0.52 -4.79
N VAL A 6 1.20 1.30 -5.86
CA VAL A 6 2.47 1.48 -6.59
C VAL A 6 3.59 2.07 -5.72
N ASP A 7 3.28 3.04 -4.84
CA ASP A 7 4.30 3.60 -3.93
C ASP A 7 4.80 2.52 -2.96
N ILE A 8 3.92 1.60 -2.51
CA ILE A 8 4.30 0.49 -1.62
C ILE A 8 5.23 -0.49 -2.34
N GLU A 9 4.84 -0.92 -3.54
CA GLU A 9 5.62 -1.85 -4.36
C GLU A 9 6.99 -1.27 -4.71
N PHE A 10 7.02 -0.01 -5.11
CA PHE A 10 8.26 0.67 -5.44
C PHE A 10 9.16 0.86 -4.22
N ALA A 11 8.62 1.20 -3.05
CA ALA A 11 9.43 1.31 -1.83
C ALA A 11 10.12 -0.03 -1.48
N VAL A 12 9.38 -1.14 -1.58
CA VAL A 12 9.92 -2.49 -1.33
C VAL A 12 10.97 -2.85 -2.38
N GLN A 13 10.67 -2.68 -3.67
CA GLN A 13 11.60 -2.98 -4.76
C GLN A 13 12.85 -2.11 -4.69
N TYR A 14 12.71 -0.82 -4.38
CA TYR A 14 13.82 0.10 -4.19
C TYR A 14 14.79 -0.39 -3.12
N LEU A 15 14.28 -0.77 -1.95
CA LEU A 15 15.11 -1.30 -0.85
C LEU A 15 15.79 -2.62 -1.24
N GLN A 16 15.08 -3.52 -1.93
CA GLN A 16 15.65 -4.77 -2.44
C GLN A 16 16.77 -4.52 -3.47
N LEU A 17 16.58 -3.61 -4.43
CA LEU A 17 17.59 -3.27 -5.43
C LEU A 17 18.83 -2.63 -4.79
N LYS A 18 18.62 -1.77 -3.79
CA LYS A 18 19.68 -1.02 -3.14
C LYS A 18 20.50 -1.86 -2.18
N LEU A 19 19.84 -2.67 -1.35
CA LEU A 19 20.46 -3.39 -0.25
C LEU A 19 20.55 -4.90 -0.48
N GLY A 20 19.87 -5.44 -1.48
CA GLY A 20 19.81 -6.89 -1.73
C GLY A 20 21.13 -7.52 -2.17
N LYS A 21 22.11 -6.72 -2.64
CA LYS A 21 23.48 -7.21 -2.84
C LYS A 21 24.22 -7.47 -1.52
N VAL A 22 23.87 -6.73 -0.46
CA VAL A 22 24.48 -6.85 0.87
C VAL A 22 23.68 -7.81 1.74
N PHE A 23 22.35 -7.80 1.60
CA PHE A 23 21.41 -8.62 2.35
C PHE A 23 20.51 -9.40 1.39
N ASP A 24 21.03 -10.45 0.76
CA ASP A 24 20.30 -11.30 -0.19
C ASP A 24 18.98 -11.86 0.38
N THR A 25 18.94 -12.12 1.69
CA THR A 25 17.75 -12.56 2.44
C THR A 25 16.52 -11.65 2.28
N ILE A 26 16.68 -10.37 1.92
CA ILE A 26 15.56 -9.45 1.73
C ILE A 26 14.90 -9.55 0.35
N LEU A 27 15.52 -10.29 -0.58
CA LEU A 27 15.05 -10.41 -1.96
C LEU A 27 13.82 -11.33 -2.05
N SER A 28 12.70 -10.80 -2.53
CA SER A 28 11.53 -11.58 -2.92
C SER A 28 10.74 -10.88 -4.02
N PRO A 29 10.26 -11.60 -5.05
CA PRO A 29 9.34 -11.06 -6.04
C PRO A 29 7.96 -10.74 -5.46
N ASN A 30 7.61 -11.29 -4.30
CA ASN A 30 6.35 -10.99 -3.62
C ASN A 30 6.52 -9.76 -2.71
N THR A 31 5.73 -8.71 -2.96
CA THR A 31 5.84 -7.43 -2.24
C THR A 31 5.68 -7.57 -0.73
N LEU A 32 4.69 -8.34 -0.24
CA LEU A 32 4.46 -8.49 1.19
C LEU A 32 5.53 -9.34 1.87
N GLU A 33 6.03 -10.37 1.18
CA GLU A 33 7.13 -11.17 1.68
C GLU A 33 8.43 -10.35 1.74
N GLY A 34 8.74 -9.59 0.68
CA GLY A 34 9.87 -8.68 0.65
C GLY A 34 9.79 -7.63 1.76
N LEU A 35 8.61 -7.02 1.96
CA LEU A 35 8.36 -6.09 3.05
C LEU A 35 8.61 -6.74 4.42
N GLY A 36 8.14 -7.98 4.65
CA GLY A 36 8.37 -8.72 5.88
C GLY A 36 9.85 -9.02 6.13
N ARG A 37 10.61 -9.38 5.10
CA ARG A 37 12.05 -9.62 5.22
C ARG A 37 12.84 -8.34 5.49
N ILE A 38 12.47 -7.23 4.85
CA ILE A 38 13.02 -5.88 5.10
C ILE A 38 12.78 -5.46 6.56
N GLU A 39 11.57 -5.67 7.08
CA GLU A 39 11.20 -5.42 8.47
C GLU A 39 12.05 -6.27 9.43
N GLN A 40 12.12 -7.58 9.21
CA GLN A 40 12.87 -8.51 10.07
C GLN A 40 14.36 -8.17 10.11
N ARG A 41 14.90 -7.62 9.02
CA ARG A 41 16.29 -7.16 8.96
C ARG A 41 16.53 -5.83 9.70
N GLY A 42 15.46 -5.13 10.09
CA GLY A 42 15.52 -3.82 10.75
C GLY A 42 15.80 -2.65 9.82
N ILE A 43 15.66 -2.84 8.50
CA ILE A 43 15.88 -1.80 7.49
C ILE A 43 14.74 -0.78 7.50
N LEU A 44 13.51 -1.27 7.70
CA LEU A 44 12.32 -0.45 7.88
C LEU A 44 11.76 -0.67 9.29
N PRO A 45 11.38 0.37 10.04
CA PRO A 45 10.75 0.21 11.34
C PRO A 45 9.49 -0.65 11.25
N LYS A 46 9.27 -1.52 12.24
CA LYS A 46 8.07 -2.37 12.32
C LYS A 46 6.77 -1.59 12.17
N ALA A 47 6.68 -0.42 12.82
CA ALA A 47 5.50 0.43 12.74
C ALA A 47 5.20 0.87 11.29
N ASP A 48 6.22 1.22 10.52
CA ASP A 48 6.06 1.62 9.12
C ASP A 48 5.71 0.41 8.24
N ALA A 49 6.34 -0.75 8.48
CA ALA A 49 6.04 -1.98 7.76
C ALA A 49 4.59 -2.44 7.96
N GLU A 50 4.06 -2.38 9.19
CA GLU A 50 2.65 -2.69 9.49
C GLU A 50 1.69 -1.77 8.73
N VAL A 51 2.01 -0.47 8.63
CA VAL A 51 1.20 0.49 7.88
C VAL A 51 1.18 0.17 6.39
N LEU A 52 2.35 -0.11 5.81
CA LEU A 52 2.45 -0.50 4.40
C LEU A 52 1.71 -1.81 4.14
N ARG A 53 1.80 -2.79 5.04
CA ARG A 53 1.10 -4.08 4.93
C ARG A 53 -0.42 -3.89 4.96
N SER A 54 -0.93 -3.13 5.93
CA SER A 54 -2.35 -2.83 6.05
C SER A 54 -2.88 -2.08 4.82
N ALA A 55 -2.15 -1.06 4.36
CA ALA A 55 -2.52 -0.32 3.15
C ALA A 55 -2.47 -1.18 1.88
N TYR A 56 -1.47 -2.06 1.75
CA TYR A 56 -1.37 -2.97 0.61
C TYR A 56 -2.60 -3.89 0.53
N VAL A 57 -2.98 -4.52 1.65
CA VAL A 57 -4.18 -5.37 1.69
C VAL A 57 -5.43 -4.57 1.37
N PHE A 58 -5.58 -3.37 1.95
CA PHE A 58 -6.69 -2.46 1.65
C PHE A 58 -6.80 -2.15 0.15
N TYR A 59 -5.69 -1.76 -0.50
CA TYR A 59 -5.70 -1.44 -1.92
C TYR A 59 -5.94 -2.65 -2.83
N ARG A 60 -5.43 -3.84 -2.46
CA ARG A 60 -5.69 -5.06 -3.24
C ARG A 60 -7.15 -5.49 -3.14
N MET A 61 -7.75 -5.40 -1.96
CA MET A 61 -9.20 -5.67 -1.81
C MET A 61 -10.03 -4.66 -2.61
N LEU A 62 -9.65 -3.38 -2.54
CA LEU A 62 -10.32 -2.32 -3.30
C LEU A 62 -10.26 -2.59 -4.81
N GLU A 63 -9.09 -2.93 -5.34
CA GLU A 63 -8.87 -3.27 -6.75
C GLU A 63 -9.72 -4.47 -7.18
N ILE A 64 -9.71 -5.56 -6.40
CA ILE A 64 -10.51 -6.76 -6.67
C ILE A 64 -12.01 -6.43 -6.75
N TYR A 65 -12.53 -5.61 -5.83
CA TYR A 65 -13.95 -5.27 -5.84
C TYR A 65 -14.33 -4.32 -6.96
N LEU A 66 -13.46 -3.36 -7.30
CA LEU A 66 -13.70 -2.45 -8.43
C LEU A 66 -13.70 -3.20 -9.76
N GLU A 67 -12.78 -4.15 -9.95
CA GLU A 67 -12.73 -4.97 -11.15
C GLU A 67 -13.91 -5.93 -11.26
N ALA A 68 -14.25 -6.63 -10.17
CA ALA A 68 -15.28 -7.67 -10.20
C ALA A 68 -16.71 -7.13 -10.40
N GLU A 69 -17.03 -5.97 -9.83
CA GLU A 69 -18.41 -5.45 -9.81
C GLU A 69 -18.67 -4.35 -10.83
N PHE A 70 -17.64 -3.62 -11.24
CA PHE A 70 -17.83 -2.42 -12.06
C PHE A 70 -17.04 -2.47 -13.38
N ASP A 71 -16.27 -3.55 -13.62
CA ASP A 71 -15.34 -3.67 -14.76
C ASP A 71 -14.40 -2.44 -14.87
N LEU A 72 -14.15 -1.80 -13.71
CA LEU A 72 -13.31 -0.63 -13.61
C LEU A 72 -11.87 -1.07 -13.34
N LYS A 73 -11.03 -0.90 -14.37
CA LYS A 73 -9.60 -1.22 -14.28
C LYS A 73 -8.73 -0.08 -13.77
N GLU A 74 -9.29 1.10 -13.51
CA GLU A 74 -8.48 2.31 -13.34
C GLU A 74 -8.44 2.87 -11.91
N GLY A 75 -7.23 3.27 -11.52
CA GLY A 75 -6.80 3.66 -10.18
C GLY A 75 -7.27 5.03 -9.69
N TYR A 76 -8.54 5.36 -9.92
CA TYR A 76 -9.21 6.54 -9.36
C TYR A 76 -10.55 6.12 -8.74
N LEU A 77 -10.58 6.17 -7.41
CA LEU A 77 -11.83 6.07 -6.67
C LEU A 77 -12.58 7.39 -6.81
N ASP A 78 -13.69 7.41 -7.54
CA ASP A 78 -14.58 8.56 -7.61
C ASP A 78 -15.57 8.54 -6.43
N PRO A 79 -15.49 9.49 -5.47
CA PRO A 79 -16.39 9.56 -4.32
C PRO A 79 -17.88 9.70 -4.70
N GLY A 80 -18.18 10.22 -5.89
CA GLY A 80 -19.55 10.38 -6.38
C GLY A 80 -20.09 9.15 -7.12
N HIS A 81 -19.28 8.10 -7.31
CA HIS A 81 -19.68 6.93 -8.05
C HIS A 81 -20.75 6.14 -7.29
N GLU A 82 -21.74 5.63 -8.02
CA GLU A 82 -22.85 4.83 -7.46
C GLU A 82 -22.39 3.56 -6.73
N CYS A 83 -21.18 3.10 -7.01
CA CYS A 83 -20.56 1.93 -6.39
C CYS A 83 -20.19 2.09 -4.92
N MET A 84 -20.06 3.34 -4.44
CA MET A 84 -19.40 3.63 -3.17
C MET A 84 -20.11 3.02 -1.95
N ALA A 85 -21.45 2.93 -1.99
CA ALA A 85 -22.25 2.30 -0.93
C ALA A 85 -22.00 0.79 -0.82
N GLU A 86 -22.00 0.08 -1.95
CA GLU A 86 -21.77 -1.36 -1.99
C GLU A 86 -20.30 -1.69 -1.65
N LEU A 87 -19.38 -0.89 -2.15
CA LEU A 87 -17.95 -1.03 -1.88
C LEU A 87 -17.63 -0.87 -0.39
N ALA A 88 -18.20 0.14 0.27
CA ALA A 88 -18.06 0.33 1.72
C ALA A 88 -18.54 -0.91 2.49
N LYS A 89 -19.73 -1.42 2.15
CA LYS A 89 -20.31 -2.61 2.79
C LYS A 89 -19.42 -3.85 2.61
N ARG A 90 -18.91 -4.12 1.40
CA ARG A 90 -18.02 -5.26 1.14
C ARG A 90 -16.68 -5.17 1.84
N MET A 91 -16.16 -3.95 1.98
CA MET A 91 -14.95 -3.69 2.73
C MET A 91 -15.20 -3.53 4.24
N SER A 92 -16.42 -3.82 4.72
CA SER A 92 -16.81 -3.77 6.13
C SER A 92 -16.74 -2.37 6.78
N PHE A 93 -16.95 -1.31 5.99
CA PHE A 93 -17.14 0.06 6.47
C PHE A 93 -18.62 0.36 6.68
N ALA A 94 -18.94 1.19 7.67
CA ALA A 94 -20.33 1.54 7.98
C ALA A 94 -20.93 2.51 6.95
N SER A 95 -20.08 3.27 6.25
CA SER A 95 -20.52 4.23 5.24
C SER A 95 -19.46 4.51 4.15
N PRO A 96 -19.86 5.02 2.98
CA PRO A 96 -18.94 5.55 1.96
C PRO A 96 -17.93 6.56 2.51
N GLU A 97 -18.35 7.43 3.42
CA GLU A 97 -17.50 8.45 4.04
C GLU A 97 -16.43 7.83 4.94
N GLU A 98 -16.72 6.73 5.63
CA GLU A 98 -15.71 5.96 6.37
C GLU A 98 -14.69 5.32 5.44
N LEU A 99 -15.14 4.70 4.35
CA LEU A 99 -14.25 4.15 3.33
C LEU A 99 -13.33 5.23 2.74
N LEU A 100 -13.89 6.40 2.40
CA LEU A 100 -13.12 7.53 1.85
C LEU A 100 -12.11 8.10 2.86
N ARG A 101 -12.47 8.15 4.14
CA ARG A 101 -11.57 8.54 5.23
C ARG A 101 -10.42 7.55 5.37
N ALA A 102 -10.72 6.25 5.42
CA ALA A 102 -9.71 5.20 5.47
C ALA A 102 -8.79 5.22 4.25
N PHE A 103 -9.36 5.36 3.04
CA PHE A 103 -8.61 5.51 1.80
C PHE A 103 -7.63 6.69 1.85
N SER A 104 -8.11 7.85 2.31
CA SER A 104 -7.30 9.08 2.43
C SER A 104 -6.20 8.95 3.49
N GLU A 105 -6.50 8.29 4.61
CA GLU A 105 -5.51 8.03 5.66
C GLU A 105 -4.40 7.09 5.17
N HIS A 106 -4.76 5.97 4.56
CA HIS A 106 -3.80 5.05 3.95
C HIS A 106 -2.92 5.79 2.95
N ARG A 107 -3.53 6.60 2.07
CA ARG A 107 -2.81 7.34 1.04
C ARG A 107 -1.77 8.29 1.64
N ARG A 108 -2.17 9.04 2.67
CA ARG A 108 -1.28 9.97 3.38
C ARG A 108 -0.12 9.23 4.04
N ARG A 109 -0.40 8.17 4.78
CA ARG A 109 0.61 7.42 5.56
C ARG A 109 1.59 6.66 4.66
N VAL A 110 1.09 6.02 3.61
CA VAL A 110 1.95 5.37 2.60
C VAL A 110 2.87 6.40 1.96
N ARG A 111 2.35 7.56 1.58
CA ARG A 111 3.17 8.60 0.96
C ARG A 111 4.25 9.12 1.91
N GLU A 112 3.92 9.31 3.18
CA GLU A 112 4.87 9.72 4.21
C GLU A 112 6.00 8.69 4.35
N ILE A 113 5.68 7.41 4.48
CA ILE A 113 6.66 6.32 4.61
C ILE A 113 7.48 6.17 3.34
N TYR A 114 6.86 6.25 2.17
CA TYR A 114 7.55 6.22 0.88
C TYR A 114 8.65 7.28 0.81
N LEU A 115 8.32 8.53 1.13
CA LEU A 115 9.30 9.62 1.12
C LEU A 115 10.38 9.43 2.18
N LYS A 116 10.05 8.91 3.37
CA LYS A 116 11.04 8.54 4.39
C LYS A 116 12.00 7.47 3.85
N THR A 117 11.49 6.40 3.26
CA THR A 117 12.27 5.31 2.67
C THR A 117 13.28 5.80 1.63
N LEU A 118 12.87 6.75 0.78
CA LEU A 118 13.78 7.37 -0.18
C LEU A 118 14.82 8.29 0.47
N LYS A 119 14.49 8.90 1.62
CA LYS A 119 15.33 9.83 2.37
C LYS A 119 16.25 9.20 3.41
N ILE A 120 16.08 7.92 3.79
CA ILE A 120 16.95 7.16 4.71
C ILE A 120 18.44 7.12 4.26
N GLN A 121 18.79 7.83 3.19
CA GLN A 121 19.98 7.68 2.40
C GLN A 121 20.60 9.01 1.93
N GLU A 122 20.07 10.17 2.35
CA GLU A 122 20.81 11.44 2.24
C GLU A 122 21.67 11.71 3.49
N SER A 123 21.76 10.75 4.42
CA SER A 123 22.51 10.81 5.67
C SER A 123 23.43 9.60 5.78
#